data_AF-A0A497DUP8-F1
#
_entry.id   AF-A0A497DUP8-F1
#
_cell.length_a   1.000
_cell.length_b   1.000
_cell.length_c   1.000
_cell.angle_alpha   90.00
_cell.angle_beta   90.00
_cell.angle_gamma   90.00
#
_symmetry.space_group_name_H-M   'P 1'
#
loop_
_entity.id
_entity.type
_entity.pdbx_description
1 polymer ?
#
loop_
_entity_poly.entity_id
_entity_poly.type
_entity_poly.pdbx_seq_one_letter_code
_entity_poly.pdbx_strand_id
1 'polypeptide(L)'
;MWAKKRVLYRRKSFRVPSRKGTGLIVIIIVIAFLLSIGVTLITITSTGPKVSANIRSQDQAFNAAEAGFDAAWLAIEDNFANEAWISFEGHYLREPTGIDLPQDDNYFRKKTDLEILNMLDPNNDGQPDVSNVLFFKQPYIRRADDTYDPNYTYTVFLIDDEAGGGAADPTDALLVCIGVIGQGANLSTARIEIELAVELQTGG
;
A
#
# COMPACT_ATOMS: atom_id res chain seq x y z
N MET A 1 45.38 47.91 -65.00
CA MET A 1 44.29 47.75 -64.01
C MET A 1 43.77 46.33 -64.10
N TRP A 2 43.58 45.66 -62.96
CA TRP A 2 43.74 44.21 -62.76
C TRP A 2 42.67 43.29 -63.38
N ALA A 3 43.10 42.14 -63.90
CA ALA A 3 42.25 41.04 -64.36
C ALA A 3 41.83 40.14 -63.20
N LYS A 4 40.52 40.03 -62.95
CA LYS A 4 39.92 39.24 -61.86
C LYS A 4 39.69 37.79 -62.35
N LYS A 5 40.55 36.84 -61.96
CA LYS A 5 40.32 35.40 -62.18
C LYS A 5 39.11 34.94 -61.36
N ARG A 6 38.02 34.53 -62.02
CA ARG A 6 36.91 33.82 -61.37
C ARG A 6 37.23 32.32 -61.32
N VAL A 7 37.41 31.79 -60.11
CA VAL A 7 37.50 30.35 -59.85
C VAL A 7 36.08 29.78 -59.84
N LEU A 8 35.76 28.92 -60.80
CA LEU A 8 34.50 28.18 -60.86
C LEU A 8 34.61 26.94 -59.96
N TYR A 9 33.93 26.97 -58.82
CA TYR A 9 33.83 25.82 -57.92
C TYR A 9 32.84 24.80 -58.52
N ARG A 10 33.36 23.69 -59.06
CA ARG A 10 32.55 22.59 -59.61
C ARG A 10 31.94 21.81 -58.44
N ARG A 11 30.69 22.12 -58.06
CA ARG A 11 29.92 21.29 -57.13
C ARG A 11 29.73 19.90 -57.74
N LYS A 12 30.43 18.89 -57.20
CA LYS A 12 30.12 17.48 -57.47
C LYS A 12 28.77 17.18 -56.81
N SER A 13 27.71 17.14 -57.62
CA SER A 13 26.45 16.52 -57.24
C SER A 13 26.70 15.03 -57.00
N PHE A 14 26.57 14.59 -55.75
CA PHE A 14 26.48 13.17 -55.42
C PHE A 14 25.14 12.65 -55.96
N ARG A 15 25.16 12.00 -57.13
CA ARG A 15 24.03 11.21 -57.60
C ARG A 15 24.13 9.83 -56.96
N VAL A 16 23.19 9.51 -56.06
CA VAL A 16 23.02 8.16 -55.54
C VAL A 16 22.58 7.26 -56.70
N PRO A 17 23.31 6.19 -57.04
CA PRO A 17 22.88 5.26 -58.08
C PRO A 17 21.58 4.59 -57.62
N SER A 18 20.52 4.66 -58.43
CA SER A 18 19.30 3.89 -58.19
C SER A 18 19.59 2.41 -58.40
N ARG A 19 19.92 1.70 -57.31
CA ARG A 19 20.04 0.25 -57.29
C ARG A 19 18.65 -0.33 -57.01
N LYS A 20 18.19 -1.25 -57.87
CA LYS A 20 16.99 -2.06 -57.64
C LYS A 20 17.18 -2.80 -56.31
N GLY A 21 16.51 -2.34 -55.25
CA GLY A 21 16.70 -2.83 -53.88
C GLY A 21 16.58 -1.74 -52.81
N THR A 22 16.89 -0.48 -53.14
CA THR A 22 16.79 0.63 -52.16
C THR A 22 15.36 0.87 -51.68
N GLY A 23 14.35 0.69 -52.54
CA GLY A 23 12.94 0.83 -52.15
C GLY A 23 12.50 -0.18 -51.08
N LEU A 24 12.96 -1.43 -51.18
CA LEU A 24 12.65 -2.47 -50.20
C LEU A 24 13.31 -2.18 -48.85
N ILE A 25 14.57 -1.70 -48.87
CA ILE A 25 15.28 -1.29 -47.64
C ILE A 25 14.54 -0.16 -46.93
N VAL A 26 14.08 0.86 -47.68
CA VAL A 26 13.32 1.97 -47.11
C VAL A 26 12.01 1.48 -46.47
N ILE A 27 11.29 0.56 -47.13
CA ILE A 27 10.05 -0.01 -46.60
C ILE A 27 10.31 -0.78 -45.30
N ILE A 28 11.35 -1.61 -45.24
CA ILE A 28 11.69 -2.38 -44.03
C ILE A 28 12.00 -1.43 -42.86
N ILE A 29 12.75 -0.36 -43.10
CA ILE A 29 13.08 0.63 -42.06
C ILE A 29 11.82 1.35 -41.57
N VAL A 30 10.93 1.75 -42.48
CA VAL A 30 9.66 2.41 -42.12
C VAL A 30 8.76 1.47 -41.32
N ILE A 31 8.63 0.20 -41.73
CA ILE A 31 7.84 -0.79 -40.99
C ILE A 31 8.43 -1.05 -39.61
N ALA A 32 9.76 -1.18 -39.49
CA ALA A 32 10.43 -1.37 -38.20
C ALA A 32 10.21 -0.17 -37.26
N PHE A 33 10.24 1.04 -37.79
CA PHE A 33 9.96 2.26 -37.03
C PHE A 33 8.49 2.36 -36.58
N LEU A 34 7.55 2.04 -37.48
CA LEU A 34 6.12 2.02 -37.14
C LEU A 34 5.80 0.94 -36.09
N LEU A 35 6.47 -0.22 -36.16
CA LEU A 35 6.36 -1.28 -35.16
C LEU A 35 6.87 -0.83 -33.79
N SER A 36 8.03 -0.16 -33.71
CA SER A 36 8.56 0.28 -32.42
C SER A 36 7.67 1.32 -31.75
N ILE A 37 7.13 2.27 -32.52
CA ILE A 37 6.15 3.25 -32.04
C ILE A 37 4.88 2.54 -31.55
N GLY A 38 4.36 1.58 -32.32
CA GLY A 38 3.16 0.82 -31.95
C GLY A 38 3.33 0.08 -30.62
N VAL A 39 4.44 -0.63 -30.44
CA VAL A 39 4.74 -1.36 -29.19
C VAL A 39 4.92 -0.40 -28.01
N THR A 40 5.58 0.74 -28.23
CA THR A 40 5.79 1.76 -27.19
C THR A 40 4.46 2.37 -26.73
N LEU A 41 3.58 2.70 -27.68
CA LEU A 41 2.24 3.22 -27.39
C LEU A 41 1.39 2.22 -26.60
N ILE A 42 1.35 0.95 -27.02
CA ILE A 42 0.62 -0.10 -26.31
C ILE A 42 1.14 -0.23 -24.87
N THR A 43 2.46 -0.19 -24.68
CA THR A 43 3.08 -0.30 -23.35
C THR A 43 2.66 0.86 -22.44
N ILE A 44 2.79 2.11 -22.89
CA ILE A 44 2.41 3.30 -22.12
C ILE A 44 0.91 3.29 -21.78
N THR A 45 0.06 2.95 -22.75
CA THR A 45 -1.39 2.85 -22.56
C THR A 45 -1.77 1.70 -21.62
N SER A 46 -0.97 0.62 -21.55
CA SER A 46 -1.21 -0.47 -20.60
C SER A 46 -0.80 -0.13 -19.16
N THR A 47 0.22 0.73 -18.99
CA THR A 47 0.73 1.13 -17.67
C THR A 47 -0.20 2.13 -16.98
N GLY A 48 -0.83 3.05 -17.72
CA GLY A 48 -1.74 4.05 -17.15
C GLY A 48 -2.91 3.48 -16.33
N PRO A 49 -3.72 2.55 -16.89
CA PRO A 49 -4.83 1.91 -16.17
C PRO A 49 -4.38 1.09 -14.96
N LYS A 50 -3.22 0.42 -15.04
CA LYS A 50 -2.68 -0.37 -13.93
C LYS A 50 -2.27 0.52 -12.76
N VAL A 51 -1.58 1.63 -13.03
CA VAL A 51 -1.17 2.59 -11.99
C VAL A 51 -2.39 3.27 -11.36
N SER A 52 -3.38 3.68 -12.17
CA SER A 52 -4.60 4.31 -11.66
C SER A 52 -5.47 3.36 -10.80
N ALA A 53 -5.59 2.09 -11.20
CA ALA A 53 -6.30 1.09 -10.41
C ALA A 53 -5.58 0.77 -9.09
N ASN A 54 -4.23 0.74 -9.12
CA ASN A 54 -3.43 0.49 -7.92
C ASN A 54 -3.51 1.65 -6.92
N ILE A 55 -3.49 2.90 -7.40
CA ILE A 55 -3.68 4.08 -6.53
C ILE A 55 -5.07 4.06 -5.90
N ARG A 56 -6.12 3.80 -6.68
CA ARG A 56 -7.49 3.75 -6.16
C ARG A 56 -7.67 2.67 -5.08
N SER A 57 -7.14 1.47 -5.31
CA SER A 57 -7.24 0.38 -4.34
C SER A 57 -6.42 0.64 -3.08
N GLN A 58 -5.29 1.34 -3.20
CA GLN A 58 -4.51 1.82 -2.06
C GLN A 58 -5.23 2.90 -1.25
N ASP A 59 -5.82 3.90 -1.92
CA ASP A 59 -6.63 4.94 -1.25
C ASP A 59 -7.82 4.31 -0.50
N GLN A 60 -8.47 3.31 -1.11
CA GLN A 60 -9.56 2.59 -0.47
C GLN A 60 -9.08 1.79 0.76
N ALA A 61 -7.90 1.17 0.70
CA ALA A 61 -7.33 0.46 1.83
C ALA A 61 -6.94 1.40 2.97
N PHE A 62 -6.45 2.60 2.64
CA PHE A 62 -6.16 3.64 3.61
C PHE A 62 -7.46 4.14 4.29
N ASN A 63 -8.51 4.42 3.52
CA ASN A 63 -9.82 4.79 4.07
C ASN A 63 -10.39 3.69 5.00
N ALA A 64 -10.14 2.41 4.68
CA ALA A 64 -10.54 1.30 5.54
C ALA A 64 -9.74 1.30 6.86
N ALA A 65 -8.44 1.58 6.81
CA ALA A 65 -7.60 1.71 8.00
C ALA A 65 -8.04 2.89 8.88
N GLU A 66 -8.38 4.04 8.28
CA GLU A 66 -8.92 5.21 9.00
C GLU A 66 -10.26 4.91 9.66
N ALA A 67 -11.16 4.19 8.97
CA ALA A 67 -12.42 3.76 9.57
C ALA A 67 -12.20 2.82 10.78
N GLY A 68 -11.16 1.98 10.72
CA GLY A 68 -10.73 1.16 11.85
C GLY A 68 -10.18 1.99 13.01
N PHE A 69 -9.38 3.02 12.71
CA PHE A 69 -8.88 3.97 13.71
C PHE A 69 -10.03 4.67 14.43
N ASP A 70 -10.98 5.26 13.70
CA ASP A 70 -12.12 5.97 14.29
C ASP A 70 -12.96 5.06 15.18
N ALA A 71 -13.21 3.82 14.74
CA ALA A 71 -13.96 2.82 15.50
C ALA A 71 -13.21 2.41 16.78
N ALA A 72 -11.90 2.19 16.69
CA ALA A 72 -11.06 1.84 17.83
C ALA A 72 -10.92 3.00 18.81
N TRP A 73 -10.73 4.22 18.34
CA TRP A 73 -10.68 5.41 19.18
C TRP A 73 -11.96 5.53 20.02
N LEU A 74 -13.14 5.46 19.38
CA LEU A 74 -14.42 5.54 20.08
C LEU A 74 -14.60 4.41 21.10
N ALA A 75 -14.21 3.18 20.76
CA ALA A 75 -14.32 2.05 21.66
C ALA A 75 -13.37 2.16 22.86
N ILE A 76 -12.14 2.62 22.64
CA ILE A 76 -11.14 2.83 23.70
C ILE A 76 -11.60 3.95 24.62
N GLU A 77 -12.04 5.09 24.06
CA GLU A 77 -12.55 6.23 24.83
C GLU A 77 -13.75 5.82 25.70
N ASP A 78 -14.69 5.05 25.16
CA ASP A 78 -15.84 4.52 25.92
C ASP A 78 -15.40 3.56 27.04
N ASN A 79 -14.41 2.70 26.80
CA ASN A 79 -13.89 1.80 27.84
C ASN A 79 -13.22 2.55 29.00
N PHE A 80 -12.45 3.60 28.72
CA PHE A 80 -11.87 4.46 29.76
C PHE A 80 -12.95 5.31 30.46
N ALA A 81 -13.89 5.87 29.72
CA ALA A 81 -14.98 6.69 30.27
C ALA A 81 -15.91 5.91 31.21
N ASN A 82 -16.14 4.62 30.91
CA ASN A 82 -16.94 3.72 31.73
C ASN A 82 -16.14 3.00 32.83
N GLU A 83 -14.88 3.38 33.05
CA GLU A 83 -13.95 2.75 34.02
C GLU A 83 -13.74 1.24 33.78
N ALA A 84 -14.05 0.74 32.58
CA ALA A 84 -13.80 -0.64 32.20
C ALA A 84 -12.30 -0.89 32.01
N TRP A 85 -11.58 0.12 31.50
CA TRP A 85 -10.12 0.13 31.37
C TRP A 85 -9.54 1.18 32.32
N ILE A 86 -8.51 0.79 33.06
CA ILE A 86 -7.74 1.68 33.95
C ILE A 86 -6.42 2.09 33.29
N SER A 87 -5.88 1.22 32.44
CA SER A 87 -4.66 1.39 31.66
C SER A 87 -4.76 0.53 30.39
N PHE A 88 -3.77 0.61 29.50
CA PHE A 88 -3.70 -0.30 28.35
C PHE A 88 -3.18 -1.70 28.72
N GLU A 89 -2.72 -1.89 29.96
CA GLU A 89 -2.20 -3.16 30.44
C GLU A 89 -3.25 -4.27 30.37
N GLY A 90 -2.87 -5.40 29.79
CA GLY A 90 -3.77 -6.53 29.56
C GLY A 90 -4.57 -6.45 28.26
N HIS A 91 -4.51 -5.33 27.52
CA HIS A 91 -5.18 -5.14 26.24
C HIS A 91 -4.25 -5.23 25.03
N TYR A 92 -2.93 -5.40 25.26
CA TYR A 92 -1.95 -5.61 24.21
C TYR A 92 -2.06 -6.98 23.56
N LEU A 93 -1.82 -7.03 22.26
CA LEU A 93 -1.69 -8.23 21.47
C LEU A 93 -0.29 -8.83 21.68
N ARG A 94 -0.23 -9.94 22.43
CA ARG A 94 1.01 -10.70 22.68
C ARG A 94 1.05 -12.04 21.94
N GLU A 95 -0.05 -12.38 21.28
CA GLU A 95 -0.22 -13.62 20.53
C GLU A 95 -0.51 -13.30 19.05
N PRO A 96 0.12 -14.02 18.10
CA PRO A 96 1.08 -15.12 18.30
C PRO A 96 2.41 -14.66 18.91
N THR A 97 3.11 -15.57 19.59
CA THR A 97 4.33 -15.26 20.34
C THR A 97 5.35 -14.48 19.49
N GLY A 98 5.80 -13.34 20.03
CA GLY A 98 6.81 -12.49 19.42
C GLY A 98 6.25 -11.42 18.47
N ILE A 99 4.93 -11.30 18.33
CA ILE A 99 4.31 -10.26 17.48
C ILE A 99 4.63 -8.84 17.95
N ASP A 100 4.79 -8.64 19.25
CA ASP A 100 5.12 -7.40 19.94
C ASP A 100 6.63 -7.19 20.15
N LEU A 101 7.46 -8.24 20.05
CA LEU A 101 8.89 -8.18 20.38
C LEU A 101 9.77 -7.80 19.18
N PRO A 102 10.48 -6.65 19.17
CA PRO A 102 11.31 -6.20 18.04
C PRO A 102 12.44 -7.16 17.64
N GLN A 103 12.92 -7.99 18.56
CA GLN A 103 13.99 -8.96 18.31
C GLN A 103 13.48 -10.25 17.65
N ASP A 104 12.18 -10.55 17.77
CA ASP A 104 11.59 -11.77 17.24
C ASP A 104 11.35 -11.66 15.72
N ASP A 105 11.32 -12.80 15.02
CA ASP A 105 11.03 -12.86 13.59
C ASP A 105 9.53 -12.64 13.30
N ASN A 106 8.69 -12.85 14.31
CA ASN A 106 7.24 -12.65 14.27
C ASN A 106 6.83 -11.19 14.51
N TYR A 107 7.77 -10.30 14.80
CA TYR A 107 7.48 -8.89 15.07
C TYR A 107 6.65 -8.27 13.96
N PHE A 108 5.55 -7.61 14.32
CA PHE A 108 4.56 -7.12 13.36
C PHE A 108 5.17 -6.17 12.29
N ARG A 109 6.18 -5.36 12.63
CA ARG A 109 6.87 -4.49 11.65
C ARG A 109 7.79 -5.25 10.68
N LYS A 110 8.15 -6.50 10.98
CA LYS A 110 8.90 -7.39 10.08
C LYS A 110 7.97 -8.23 9.18
N LYS A 111 6.66 -8.15 9.38
CA LYS A 111 5.64 -8.91 8.64
C LYS A 111 4.82 -7.99 7.73
N THR A 112 4.44 -8.54 6.59
CA THR A 112 3.41 -7.93 5.72
C THR A 112 2.05 -7.98 6.40
N ASP A 113 1.14 -7.09 6.01
CA ASP A 113 -0.23 -7.05 6.56
C ASP A 113 -0.94 -8.39 6.40
N LEU A 114 -0.76 -9.05 5.25
CA LEU A 114 -1.36 -10.36 4.98
C LEU A 114 -0.79 -11.45 5.88
N GLU A 115 0.52 -11.44 6.14
CA GLU A 115 1.13 -12.39 7.07
C GLU A 115 0.60 -12.19 8.49
N ILE A 116 0.44 -10.94 8.95
CA ILE A 116 -0.19 -10.65 10.24
C ILE A 116 -1.61 -11.19 10.27
N LEU A 117 -2.44 -10.87 9.28
CA LEU A 117 -3.84 -11.33 9.26
C LEU A 117 -3.96 -12.86 9.25
N ASN A 118 -3.06 -13.56 8.54
CA ASN A 118 -3.00 -15.03 8.55
C ASN A 118 -2.44 -15.59 9.86
N MET A 119 -1.61 -14.83 10.58
CA MET A 119 -1.12 -15.18 11.91
C MET A 119 -2.22 -15.05 12.97
N LEU A 120 -3.12 -14.08 12.81
CA LEU A 120 -4.27 -13.88 13.70
C LEU A 120 -5.40 -14.88 13.44
N ASP A 121 -5.54 -15.37 12.21
CA ASP A 121 -6.56 -16.34 11.77
C ASP A 121 -5.92 -17.43 10.88
N PRO A 122 -5.11 -18.34 11.45
CA PRO A 122 -4.47 -19.42 10.70
C PRO A 122 -5.46 -20.42 10.09
N ASN A 123 -6.64 -20.58 10.69
CA ASN A 123 -7.67 -21.50 10.20
C ASN A 123 -8.52 -20.88 9.06
N ASN A 124 -8.43 -19.56 8.87
CA ASN A 124 -9.14 -18.72 7.90
C ASN A 124 -10.68 -18.88 7.98
N ASP A 125 -11.21 -18.98 9.20
CA ASP A 125 -12.66 -19.03 9.47
C ASP A 125 -13.30 -17.65 9.58
N GLY A 126 -12.49 -16.59 9.55
CA GLY A 126 -12.93 -15.20 9.62
C GLY A 126 -13.08 -14.67 11.05
N GLN A 127 -12.59 -15.39 12.05
CA GLN A 127 -12.45 -14.95 13.43
C GLN A 127 -10.97 -14.97 13.84
N PRO A 128 -10.56 -14.12 14.80
CA PRO A 128 -9.21 -14.21 15.32
C PRO A 128 -9.10 -15.44 16.24
N ASP A 129 -8.10 -16.28 15.99
CA ASP A 129 -7.69 -17.41 16.83
C ASP A 129 -6.86 -16.96 18.06
N VAL A 130 -6.61 -15.65 18.18
CA VAL A 130 -5.83 -15.03 19.25
C VAL A 130 -6.66 -14.02 20.05
N SER A 131 -6.30 -13.86 21.31
CA SER A 131 -6.92 -12.87 22.20
C SER A 131 -6.44 -11.44 21.91
N ASN A 132 -7.13 -10.44 22.47
CA ASN A 132 -6.72 -9.02 22.44
C ASN A 132 -6.63 -8.36 21.04
N VAL A 133 -7.41 -8.87 20.08
CA VAL A 133 -7.72 -8.16 18.84
C VAL A 133 -8.99 -7.35 19.07
N LEU A 134 -8.91 -6.02 18.97
CA LEU A 134 -10.05 -5.13 19.22
C LEU A 134 -11.15 -5.32 18.17
N PHE A 135 -10.73 -5.36 16.91
CA PHE A 135 -11.60 -5.59 15.77
C PHE A 135 -10.90 -6.48 14.78
N PHE A 136 -11.53 -7.58 14.38
CA PHE A 136 -10.97 -8.48 13.38
C PHE A 136 -11.87 -8.53 12.14
N LYS A 137 -11.27 -8.26 10.96
CA LYS A 137 -11.92 -8.28 9.64
C LYS A 137 -13.32 -7.63 9.64
N GLN A 138 -13.50 -6.52 10.37
CA GLN A 138 -14.80 -5.86 10.51
C GLN A 138 -15.14 -5.12 9.22
N PRO A 139 -16.29 -5.39 8.60
CA PRO A 139 -16.70 -4.67 7.41
C PRO A 139 -17.30 -3.31 7.77
N TYR A 140 -16.99 -2.28 6.99
CA TYR A 140 -17.42 -0.90 7.32
C TYR A 140 -18.29 -0.23 6.24
N ILE A 141 -18.18 -0.67 4.98
CA ILE A 141 -19.02 -0.15 3.90
C ILE A 141 -20.36 -0.87 3.88
N ARG A 142 -21.44 -0.09 3.85
CA ARG A 142 -22.79 -0.58 3.57
C ARG A 142 -23.11 -0.57 2.08
N ARG A 143 -23.77 -1.63 1.62
CA ARG A 143 -24.32 -1.76 0.28
C ARG A 143 -25.72 -1.16 0.21
N ALA A 144 -26.25 -1.04 -1.01
CA ALA A 144 -27.58 -0.52 -1.25
C ALA A 144 -28.72 -1.36 -0.65
N ASP A 145 -28.43 -2.62 -0.30
CA ASP A 145 -29.34 -3.56 0.37
C ASP A 145 -29.19 -3.54 1.91
N ASP A 146 -28.48 -2.54 2.45
CA ASP A 146 -28.15 -2.39 3.88
C ASP A 146 -27.29 -3.53 4.47
N THR A 147 -26.71 -4.38 3.62
CA THR A 147 -25.71 -5.37 4.04
C THR A 147 -24.30 -4.78 4.03
N TYR A 148 -23.42 -5.32 4.87
CA TYR A 148 -22.02 -4.93 4.88
C TYR A 148 -21.24 -5.61 3.75
N ASP A 149 -20.32 -4.87 3.11
CA ASP A 149 -19.46 -5.42 2.07
C ASP A 149 -18.22 -6.10 2.69
N PRO A 150 -18.07 -7.43 2.61
CA PRO A 150 -16.91 -8.14 3.14
C PRO A 150 -15.62 -7.90 2.35
N ASN A 151 -15.66 -7.15 1.26
CA ASN A 151 -14.45 -6.73 0.54
C ASN A 151 -13.77 -5.51 1.16
N TYR A 152 -14.42 -4.82 2.10
CA TYR A 152 -13.93 -3.59 2.70
C TYR A 152 -13.89 -3.77 4.21
N THR A 153 -12.75 -4.26 4.70
CA THR A 153 -12.62 -4.63 6.12
C THR A 153 -11.44 -3.92 6.77
N TYR A 154 -11.50 -3.81 8.09
CA TYR A 154 -10.38 -3.37 8.90
C TYR A 154 -10.10 -4.35 10.04
N THR A 155 -8.85 -4.39 10.48
CA THR A 155 -8.42 -5.12 11.67
C THR A 155 -7.61 -4.18 12.57
N VAL A 156 -7.88 -4.19 13.86
CA VAL A 156 -7.28 -3.29 14.83
C VAL A 156 -6.84 -4.04 16.08
N PHE A 157 -5.64 -3.74 16.56
CA PHE A 157 -5.06 -4.29 17.78
C PHE A 157 -4.06 -3.30 18.39
N LEU A 158 -3.74 -3.50 19.67
CA LEU A 158 -2.78 -2.69 20.42
C LEU A 158 -1.47 -3.46 20.57
N ILE A 159 -0.34 -2.78 20.45
CA ILE A 159 0.99 -3.30 20.74
C ILE A 159 1.60 -2.47 21.86
N ASP A 160 2.27 -3.14 22.78
CA ASP A 160 3.13 -2.54 23.80
C ASP A 160 4.40 -2.03 23.09
N ASP A 161 4.60 -0.71 23.06
CA ASP A 161 5.71 -0.09 22.32
C ASP A 161 7.06 -0.21 23.05
N GLU A 162 7.04 -0.61 24.32
CA GLU A 162 8.24 -0.93 25.11
C GLU A 162 8.53 -2.43 25.16
N ALA A 163 7.72 -3.24 24.47
CA ALA A 163 7.93 -4.66 24.33
C ALA A 163 9.36 -4.93 23.80
N GLY A 164 10.10 -5.77 24.52
CA GLY A 164 11.47 -6.14 24.16
C GLY A 164 12.57 -5.15 24.61
N GLY A 165 12.22 -4.08 25.32
CA GLY A 165 13.19 -3.25 26.05
C GLY A 165 12.66 -1.86 26.39
N GLY A 166 12.86 -1.42 27.63
CA GLY A 166 12.33 -0.15 28.13
C GLY A 166 11.96 -0.25 29.61
N ALA A 167 11.52 0.85 30.20
CA ALA A 167 10.72 0.79 31.42
C ALA A 167 9.27 0.60 30.97
N ALA A 168 8.54 -0.34 31.58
CA ALA A 168 7.15 -0.56 31.22
C ALA A 168 6.30 0.65 31.61
N ASP A 169 5.57 1.20 30.64
CA ASP A 169 4.57 2.24 30.84
C ASP A 169 3.21 1.72 30.33
N PRO A 170 2.26 1.42 31.23
CA PRO A 170 0.95 0.93 30.82
C PRO A 170 0.02 2.08 30.38
N THR A 171 0.48 3.33 30.39
CA THR A 171 -0.34 4.51 30.06
C THR A 171 -0.34 4.85 28.59
N ASP A 172 0.53 4.24 27.80
CA ASP A 172 0.58 4.33 26.35
C ASP A 172 0.50 2.96 25.66
N ALA A 173 0.21 3.03 24.37
CA ALA A 173 0.06 1.88 23.49
C ALA A 173 0.21 2.28 22.03
N LEU A 174 0.79 1.41 21.23
CA LEU A 174 0.78 1.55 19.78
C LEU A 174 -0.48 0.89 19.18
N LEU A 175 -1.41 1.71 18.70
CA LEU A 175 -2.57 1.26 17.94
C LEU A 175 -2.18 0.96 16.49
N VAL A 176 -2.43 -0.28 16.07
CA VAL A 176 -2.17 -0.72 14.70
C VAL A 176 -3.50 -1.01 14.01
N CYS A 177 -3.78 -0.28 12.93
CA CYS A 177 -4.98 -0.43 12.11
C CYS A 177 -4.59 -0.90 10.70
N ILE A 178 -5.09 -2.07 10.29
CA ILE A 178 -4.86 -2.63 8.96
C ILE A 178 -6.18 -2.59 8.18
N GLY A 179 -6.23 -1.76 7.15
CA GLY A 179 -7.33 -1.71 6.18
C GLY A 179 -7.08 -2.67 5.03
N VAL A 180 -8.14 -3.36 4.59
CA VAL A 180 -8.08 -4.41 3.55
C VAL A 180 -9.18 -4.19 2.53
N ILE A 181 -8.78 -4.15 1.26
CA ILE A 181 -9.69 -4.09 0.10
C ILE A 181 -9.52 -5.31 -0.79
N GLY A 182 -10.64 -5.91 -1.15
CA GLY A 182 -10.70 -7.08 -2.02
C GLY A 182 -10.49 -8.39 -1.28
N GLN A 183 -10.39 -9.47 -2.05
CA GLN A 183 -10.25 -10.83 -1.53
C GLN A 183 -9.30 -11.64 -2.41
N GLY A 184 -8.60 -12.61 -1.80
CA GLY A 184 -7.71 -13.52 -2.51
C GLY A 184 -6.53 -12.80 -3.18
N ALA A 185 -6.32 -13.06 -4.47
CA ALA A 185 -5.14 -12.59 -5.21
C ALA A 185 -5.15 -11.08 -5.57
N ASN A 186 -6.30 -10.40 -5.42
CA ASN A 186 -6.46 -8.98 -5.72
C ASN A 186 -6.70 -8.17 -4.44
N LEU A 187 -5.92 -8.47 -3.41
CA LEU A 187 -6.00 -7.84 -2.11
C LEU A 187 -5.02 -6.66 -2.03
N SER A 188 -5.52 -5.51 -1.58
CA SER A 188 -4.75 -4.32 -1.27
C SER A 188 -4.87 -4.02 0.21
N THR A 189 -3.76 -3.68 0.85
CA THR A 189 -3.73 -3.35 2.28
C THR A 189 -3.10 -1.99 2.52
N ALA A 190 -3.47 -1.38 3.65
CA ALA A 190 -2.79 -0.22 4.20
C ALA A 190 -2.74 -0.37 5.72
N ARG A 191 -1.63 0.07 6.31
CA ARG A 191 -1.42 0.06 7.75
C ARG A 191 -1.24 1.48 8.28
N ILE A 192 -1.95 1.79 9.35
CA ILE A 192 -1.79 3.01 10.15
C ILE A 192 -1.28 2.57 11.52
N GLU A 193 -0.23 3.22 12.00
CA GLU A 193 0.36 3.01 13.33
C GLU A 193 0.28 4.34 14.08
N ILE A 194 -0.40 4.38 15.22
CA ILE A 194 -0.62 5.59 16.01
C ILE A 194 -0.33 5.29 17.48
N GLU A 195 0.49 6.12 18.10
CA GLU A 195 0.76 6.07 19.54
C GLU A 195 -0.40 6.73 20.29
N LEU A 196 -0.96 6.01 21.25
CA LEU A 196 -2.00 6.47 22.15
C LEU A 196 -1.38 6.64 23.53
N ALA A 197 -1.78 7.68 24.26
CA ALA A 197 -1.37 7.88 25.64
C ALA A 197 -2.56 8.39 26.46
N VAL A 198 -2.67 7.91 27.69
CA VAL A 198 -3.64 8.40 28.67
C VAL A 198 -3.10 9.67 29.30
N GLU A 199 -3.80 10.79 29.11
CA GLU A 199 -3.44 12.03 29.79
C GLU A 199 -3.83 11.95 31.27
N LEU A 200 -2.83 11.73 32.14
CA LEU A 200 -3.02 11.87 33.59
C LEU A 200 -3.30 13.35 33.89
N GLN A 201 -4.53 13.67 34.31
CA GLN A 201 -4.82 15.01 34.84
C GLN A 201 -3.85 15.31 35.98
N THR A 202 -2.87 16.16 35.71
CA THR A 202 -1.99 16.70 36.73
C THR A 202 -2.82 17.72 37.50
N GLY A 203 -3.41 17.28 38.60
CA GLY A 203 -4.25 18.12 39.46
C GLY A 203 -3.54 19.41 39.85
N GLY A 204 -4.26 20.53 39.71
CA GLY A 204 -3.85 21.86 40.19
C GLY A 204 -3.97 22.03 41.69
#